data_AF-A0A7C1C5A8-F1
#
_entry.id   AF-A0A7C1C5A8-F1
#
_cell.length_a   1.000
_cell.length_b   1.000
_cell.length_c   1.000
_cell.angle_alpha   90.00
_cell.angle_beta   90.00
_cell.angle_gamma   90.00
#
_symmetry.space_group_name_H-M   'P 1'
#
loop_
_entity.id
_entity.type
_entity.pdbx_description
1 polymer ?
#
loop_
_entity_poly.entity_id
_entity_poly.type
_entity_poly.pdbx_seq_one_letter_code
_entity_poly.pdbx_strand_id
1 'polypeptide(L)' 'NHAPLISALKEGQIKLKKTKGGKDEFFEVKGGVIEVLDNKVLILAE' A
#
# COMPACT_ATOMS: atom_id res chain seq x y z
N ASN A 1 -1.42 7.87 11.58
CA ASN A 1 -1.25 6.65 12.39
C ASN A 1 -2.43 5.75 12.19
N HIS A 2 -2.16 4.48 11.95
CA HIS A 2 -3.17 3.44 11.73
C HIS A 2 -2.88 2.29 12.71
N ALA A 3 -3.91 1.53 13.09
CA ALA A 3 -3.73 0.34 13.92
C ALA A 3 -2.90 -0.73 13.17
N PRO A 4 -2.17 -1.60 13.89
CA PRO A 4 -1.49 -2.72 13.27
C PRO A 4 -2.44 -3.63 12.48
N LEU A 5 -2.00 -4.06 11.29
CA LEU A 5 -2.83 -4.85 10.38
C LEU A 5 -1.97 -5.71 9.45
N ILE A 6 -2.41 -6.92 9.16
CA ILE A 6 -1.89 -7.76 8.08
C ILE A 6 -3.07 -8.21 7.22
N SER A 7 -2.97 -8.06 5.90
CA SER A 7 -4.01 -8.49 4.96
C SER A 7 -3.43 -8.98 3.65
N ALA A 8 -4.12 -9.92 3.01
CA ALA A 8 -3.86 -10.26 1.62
C ALA A 8 -4.37 -9.15 0.69
N LEU A 9 -3.64 -8.90 -0.39
CA LEU A 9 -4.01 -8.02 -1.49
C LEU A 9 -4.45 -8.87 -2.68
N LYS A 10 -5.58 -8.50 -3.27
CA LYS A 10 -6.03 -9.05 -4.55
C LYS A 10 -5.41 -8.25 -5.70
N GLU A 11 -5.48 -8.81 -6.90
CA GLU A 11 -5.18 -8.09 -8.13
C GLU A 11 -5.94 -6.76 -8.19
N GLY A 12 -5.23 -5.69 -8.56
CA GLY A 12 -5.81 -4.37 -8.66
C GLY A 12 -4.75 -3.28 -8.73
N GLN A 13 -5.17 -2.05 -8.44
CA GLN A 13 -4.33 -0.87 -8.54
C GLN A 13 -4.17 -0.18 -7.18
N ILE A 14 -2.93 0.07 -6.79
CA ILE A 14 -2.57 0.81 -5.58
C ILE A 14 -2.35 2.27 -5.97
N LYS A 15 -3.06 3.18 -5.30
CA LYS A 15 -2.90 4.63 -5.47
C LYS A 15 -2.10 5.22 -4.31
N LEU A 16 -0.93 5.76 -4.60
CA LEU A 16 -0.10 6.49 -3.64
C LEU A 16 -0.31 7.99 -3.78
N LYS A 17 -0.95 8.61 -2.78
CA LYS A 17 -1.15 10.07 -2.72
C LYS A 17 0.01 10.75 -2.00
N LYS A 18 0.72 11.65 -2.68
CA LYS A 18 1.82 12.41 -2.07
C LYS A 18 1.31 13.64 -1.32
N THR A 19 1.72 13.80 -0.07
CA THR A 19 1.20 14.83 0.84
C THR A 19 1.67 16.27 0.53
N LYS A 20 2.73 16.46 -0.27
CA LYS A 20 3.33 17.77 -0.56
C LYS A 20 3.30 18.12 -2.06
N GLY A 21 2.11 18.12 -2.67
CA GLY A 21 1.92 18.60 -4.05
C GLY A 21 2.56 17.73 -5.14
N GLY A 22 2.99 16.51 -4.80
CA GLY A 22 3.43 15.53 -5.79
C GLY A 22 2.24 14.92 -6.52
N LYS A 23 2.45 14.46 -7.76
CA LYS A 23 1.45 13.71 -8.50
C LYS A 23 1.14 12.40 -7.77
N ASP A 24 -0.13 12.00 -7.83
CA ASP A 24 -0.55 10.66 -7.42
C ASP A 24 0.19 9.64 -8.28
N GLU A 25 0.73 8.60 -7.64
CA GLU A 25 1.34 7.47 -8.32
C GLU A 25 0.39 6.28 -8.27
N PHE A 26 0.42 5.47 -9.32
CA PHE A 26 -0.42 4.30 -9.45
C PHE A 26 0.46 3.10 -9.77
N PHE A 27 0.24 2.00 -9.04
CA PHE A 27 0.94 0.74 -9.23
C PHE A 27 -0.08 -0.37 -9.46
N GLU A 28 0.03 -1.07 -10.58
CA GLU A 28 -0.75 -2.29 -10.81
C GLU A 28 -0.05 -3.47 -10.12
N VAL A 29 -0.82 -4.26 -9.39
CA VAL A 29 -0.34 -5.44 -8.65
C VAL A 29 -1.24 -6.62 -8.98
N LYS A 30 -0.67 -7.82 -9.13
CA LYS A 30 -1.46 -9.04 -9.37
C LYS A 30 -1.93 -9.69 -8.07
N GLY A 31 -1.36 -9.26 -6.96
CA GLY A 31 -1.70 -9.71 -5.63
C GLY A 31 -0.56 -9.39 -4.68
N GLY A 32 -0.65 -9.86 -3.45
CA GLY A 32 0.41 -9.70 -2.48
C GLY A 32 -0.07 -9.69 -1.04
N VAL A 33 0.75 -9.13 -0.16
CA VAL A 33 0.45 -8.95 1.27
C VAL A 33 0.80 -7.53 1.69
N ILE A 34 -0.06 -6.94 2.52
CA ILE A 34 0.19 -5.65 3.18
C ILE A 34 0.33 -5.85 4.68
N GLU A 35 1.32 -5.17 5.26
CA GLU A 35 1.55 -5.07 6.70
C GLU A 35 1.58 -3.59 7.11
N VAL A 36 0.92 -3.30 8.22
CA VAL A 36 1.01 -2.01 8.91
C VAL A 36 1.51 -2.28 10.31
N LEU A 37 2.68 -1.74 10.65
CA LEU A 37 3.30 -1.88 11.97
C LEU A 37 4.11 -0.63 12.29
N ASP A 38 4.02 -0.10 13.50
CA ASP A 38 4.76 1.09 13.96
C ASP A 38 4.68 2.30 13.00
N ASN A 39 3.48 2.54 12.45
CA ASN A 39 3.21 3.58 11.45
C ASN A 39 4.03 3.48 10.15
N LYS A 40 4.58 2.29 9.89
CA LYS A 40 5.15 1.92 8.60
C LYS A 40 4.18 1.01 7.88
N VAL A 41 4.09 1.19 6.57
CA VAL A 41 3.30 0.34 5.68
C VAL A 41 4.29 -0.38 4.77
N LEU A 42 4.26 -1.71 4.79
CA LEU A 42 5.06 -2.58 3.92
C LEU A 42 4.12 -3.33 2.98
N ILE A 43 4.46 -3.35 1.70
CA ILE A 43 3.70 -4.03 0.66
C ILE A 43 4.65 -4.96 -0.08
N LEU A 44 4.32 -6.25 -0.08
CA LEU A 44 5.00 -7.28 -0.85
C LEU A 44 4.07 -7.66 -1.99
N ALA A 45 4.32 -7.12 -3.19
CA ALA A 45 3.48 -7.32 -4.37
C ALA A 45 4.08 -8.33 -5.35
N GLU A 46 3.21 -9.03 -6.07
CA GLU A 46 3.52 -9.96 -7.18
C GLU A 46 3.13 -9.37 -8.55
#